data_AF-A0A2A2LKY6-F1
#
_entry.id   AF-A0A2A2LKY6-F1
#
_cell.length_a   1.000
_cell.length_b   1.000
_cell.length_c   1.000
_cell.angle_alpha   90.00
_cell.angle_beta   90.00
_cell.angle_gamma   90.00
#
_symmetry.space_group_name_H-M   'P 1'
#
loop_
_entity.id
_entity.type
_entity.pdbx_description
1 polymer ?
#
loop_
_entity_poly.entity_id
_entity_poly.type
_entity_poly.pdbx_seq_one_letter_code
_entity_poly.pdbx_strand_id
1 'polypeptide(L)'
;MGVLGGCTQMSYGMLRGYNTVIWVTSCQIALYSVYTIFYWIMSKNKLWITLKIFAMVVFCAGIISSVHFFGMKIFHPLGIFCLTLNVADFAAPLAGLRVVIRRYATSTLPLPLCIANFMVSTEWFIYGLLLNDFYLIAPNGIGSLLAFIQLILFVVLPRKPGQRAPIVRLFLCIKGEKAEDNREIVAELGENDEKKINRTQRWSQKIKSNVNTVAEELENVIMQIGINDQ
;
A
#
# COMPACT_ATOMS: atom_id res chain seq x y z
N MET A 1 -12.61 -7.88 -7.21
CA MET A 1 -11.68 -8.87 -6.61
C MET A 1 -12.25 -9.46 -5.33
N GLY A 2 -12.64 -8.67 -4.32
CA GLY A 2 -13.11 -9.18 -3.02
C GLY A 2 -14.13 -10.34 -3.03
N VAL A 3 -15.28 -10.21 -3.72
CA VAL A 3 -16.29 -11.29 -3.77
C VAL A 3 -15.79 -12.51 -4.54
N LEU A 4 -15.05 -12.31 -5.64
CA LEU A 4 -14.48 -13.39 -6.46
C LEU A 4 -13.39 -14.16 -5.70
N GLY A 5 -12.52 -13.45 -4.99
CA GLY A 5 -11.52 -14.01 -4.09
C GLY A 5 -12.21 -14.81 -2.98
N GLY A 6 -13.28 -14.27 -2.41
CA GLY A 6 -14.09 -14.99 -1.42
C GLY A 6 -14.71 -16.27 -2.00
N CYS A 7 -15.40 -16.23 -3.13
CA CYS A 7 -16.02 -17.43 -3.69
C CYS A 7 -15.00 -18.52 -4.05
N THR A 8 -13.81 -18.13 -4.54
CA THR A 8 -12.72 -19.08 -4.85
C THR A 8 -12.10 -19.68 -3.60
N GLN A 9 -11.85 -18.90 -2.55
CA GLN A 9 -11.37 -19.39 -1.25
C GLN A 9 -12.38 -20.28 -0.55
N MET A 10 -13.67 -19.98 -0.64
CA MET A 10 -14.73 -20.80 -0.06
C MET A 10 -14.78 -22.16 -0.77
N SER A 11 -14.73 -22.15 -2.10
CA SER A 11 -14.66 -23.36 -2.93
C SER A 11 -13.41 -24.19 -2.62
N TYR A 12 -12.28 -23.53 -2.40
CA TYR A 12 -11.04 -24.17 -1.97
C TYR A 12 -11.17 -24.81 -0.57
N GLY A 13 -11.73 -24.07 0.40
CA GLY A 13 -11.98 -24.55 1.75
C GLY A 13 -12.94 -25.75 1.80
N MET A 14 -13.97 -25.75 0.96
CA MET A 14 -14.89 -26.89 0.80
C MET A 14 -14.18 -28.13 0.25
N LEU A 15 -13.27 -27.96 -0.72
CA LEU A 15 -12.54 -29.10 -1.29
C LEU A 15 -11.53 -29.71 -0.30
N ARG A 16 -10.92 -28.88 0.55
CA ARG A 16 -9.90 -29.29 1.52
C ARG A 16 -10.49 -29.66 2.90
N GLY A 17 -11.77 -29.39 3.14
CA GLY A 17 -12.45 -29.63 4.41
C GLY A 17 -12.08 -28.65 5.53
N TYR A 18 -11.61 -27.44 5.17
CA TYR A 18 -11.13 -26.46 6.14
C TYR A 18 -12.24 -25.54 6.61
N ASN A 19 -12.91 -25.95 7.68
CA ASN A 19 -14.00 -25.21 8.31
C ASN A 19 -13.61 -23.76 8.62
N THR A 20 -12.39 -23.50 9.11
CA THR A 20 -11.92 -22.15 9.41
C THR A 20 -11.88 -21.25 8.18
N VAL A 21 -11.39 -21.76 7.05
CA VAL A 21 -11.35 -21.00 5.78
C VAL A 21 -12.77 -20.70 5.32
N ILE A 22 -13.67 -21.68 5.40
CA ILE A 22 -15.08 -21.52 5.00
C ILE A 22 -15.77 -20.42 5.83
N TRP A 23 -15.60 -20.43 7.15
CA TRP A 23 -16.21 -19.43 8.03
C TRP A 23 -15.71 -18.01 7.75
N VAL A 24 -14.38 -17.82 7.69
CA VAL A 24 -13.80 -16.48 7.45
C VAL A 24 -14.22 -15.95 6.09
N THR A 25 -14.17 -16.80 5.07
CA THR A 25 -14.54 -16.40 3.72
C THR A 25 -16.04 -16.13 3.57
N SER A 26 -16.89 -16.81 4.32
CA SER A 26 -18.33 -16.51 4.38
C SER A 26 -18.58 -15.10 4.91
N CYS A 27 -17.91 -14.72 5.99
CA CYS A 27 -17.95 -13.35 6.52
C CYS A 27 -17.44 -12.33 5.49
N GLN A 28 -16.36 -12.66 4.76
CA GLN A 28 -15.80 -11.81 3.72
C GLN A 28 -16.81 -11.54 2.58
N ILE A 29 -17.46 -12.59 2.07
CA ILE A 29 -18.49 -12.46 1.03
C ILE A 29 -19.66 -11.60 1.53
N ALA A 30 -20.11 -11.81 2.77
CA ALA A 30 -21.20 -11.04 3.36
C ALA A 30 -20.87 -9.54 3.44
N LEU A 31 -19.70 -9.18 3.97
CA LEU A 31 -19.25 -7.79 4.08
C LEU A 31 -19.12 -7.11 2.71
N TYR A 32 -18.49 -7.77 1.73
CA TYR A 32 -18.38 -7.22 0.38
C TYR A 32 -19.72 -7.10 -0.33
N SER A 33 -20.67 -8.00 -0.05
CA SER A 33 -22.02 -7.94 -0.62
C SER A 33 -22.77 -6.72 -0.09
N VAL A 34 -22.74 -6.49 1.23
CA VAL A 34 -23.34 -5.29 1.85
C VAL A 34 -22.73 -4.01 1.28
N TYR A 35 -21.39 -3.95 1.18
CA TYR A 35 -20.69 -2.81 0.57
C TYR A 35 -21.12 -2.57 -0.89
N THR A 36 -21.26 -3.64 -1.67
CA THR A 36 -21.65 -3.55 -3.09
C THR A 36 -23.10 -3.08 -3.24
N ILE A 37 -24.01 -3.56 -2.38
CA ILE A 37 -25.41 -3.13 -2.35
C ILE A 37 -25.51 -1.65 -2.00
N PHE A 38 -24.78 -1.20 -0.97
CA PHE A 38 -24.74 0.22 -0.60
C PHE A 38 -24.21 1.10 -1.74
N TYR A 39 -23.10 0.68 -2.38
CA TYR A 39 -22.54 1.39 -3.52
C TYR A 39 -23.51 1.44 -4.72
N TRP A 40 -24.25 0.35 -4.96
CA TRP A 40 -25.26 0.29 -6.00
C TRP A 40 -26.42 1.27 -5.76
N ILE A 41 -26.87 1.41 -4.51
CA ILE A 41 -27.92 2.38 -4.13
C ILE A 41 -27.46 3.82 -4.37
N MET A 42 -26.20 4.14 -4.03
CA MET A 42 -25.67 5.51 -4.12
C MET A 42 -25.28 5.93 -5.55
N SER A 43 -25.13 4.97 -6.48
CA SER A 43 -24.66 5.27 -7.83
C SER A 43 -25.76 5.70 -8.79
N LYS A 44 -25.48 6.75 -9.56
CA LYS A 44 -26.36 7.30 -10.60
C LYS A 44 -26.42 6.43 -11.86
N ASN A 45 -25.32 5.76 -12.22
CA ASN A 45 -25.22 4.92 -13.42
C ASN A 45 -25.43 3.44 -13.08
N LYS A 46 -26.69 3.03 -12.94
CA LYS A 46 -27.06 1.69 -12.46
C LYS A 46 -26.72 0.57 -13.45
N LEU A 47 -26.88 0.80 -14.76
CA LEU A 47 -26.78 -0.25 -15.78
C LEU A 47 -25.37 -0.88 -15.86
N TRP A 48 -24.32 -0.05 -15.92
CA TRP A 48 -22.93 -0.51 -15.97
C TRP A 48 -22.49 -1.26 -14.70
N ILE A 49 -22.98 -0.82 -13.53
CA ILE A 49 -22.66 -1.47 -12.26
C ILE A 49 -23.40 -2.80 -12.14
N THR A 50 -24.68 -2.83 -12.48
CA THR A 50 -25.49 -4.05 -12.50
C THR A 50 -24.89 -5.09 -13.46
N LEU A 51 -24.46 -4.69 -14.67
CA LEU A 51 -23.79 -5.60 -15.61
C LEU A 51 -22.51 -6.22 -15.03
N LYS A 52 -21.68 -5.41 -14.35
CA LYS A 52 -20.46 -5.89 -13.70
C LYS A 52 -20.75 -6.86 -12.55
N ILE A 53 -21.75 -6.55 -11.72
CA ILE A 53 -22.18 -7.43 -10.62
C ILE A 53 -22.74 -8.73 -11.18
N PHE A 54 -23.59 -8.66 -12.22
CA PHE A 54 -24.16 -9.84 -12.86
C PHE A 54 -23.07 -10.75 -13.44
N ALA A 55 -22.12 -10.18 -14.20
CA ALA A 55 -20.97 -10.94 -14.72
C ALA A 55 -20.15 -11.59 -13.59
N MET A 56 -19.98 -10.90 -12.45
CA MET A 56 -19.29 -11.42 -11.28
C MET A 56 -20.05 -12.60 -10.65
N VAL A 57 -21.37 -12.52 -10.50
CA VAL A 57 -22.21 -13.59 -9.95
C VAL A 57 -22.20 -14.82 -10.87
N VAL A 58 -22.32 -14.62 -12.18
CA VAL A 58 -22.25 -15.72 -13.17
C VAL A 58 -20.91 -16.43 -13.10
N PHE A 59 -19.81 -15.68 -12.98
CA PHE A 59 -18.49 -16.27 -12.83
C PHE A 59 -18.35 -17.08 -11.52
N CYS A 60 -18.82 -16.53 -10.39
CA CYS A 60 -18.83 -17.26 -9.11
C CYS A 60 -19.66 -18.56 -9.20
N ALA A 61 -20.86 -18.49 -9.79
CA ALA A 61 -21.71 -19.66 -9.99
C ALA A 61 -21.05 -20.71 -10.88
N GLY A 62 -20.32 -20.28 -11.93
CA GLY A 62 -19.53 -21.15 -12.79
C GLY A 62 -18.44 -21.91 -12.02
N ILE A 63 -17.74 -21.25 -11.10
CA ILE A 63 -16.73 -21.89 -10.24
C ILE A 63 -17.36 -22.91 -9.29
N ILE A 64 -18.45 -22.53 -8.61
CA ILE A 64 -19.15 -23.43 -7.67
C ILE A 64 -19.70 -24.65 -8.41
N SER A 65 -20.31 -24.45 -9.58
CA SER A 65 -20.83 -25.52 -10.44
C SER A 65 -19.70 -26.45 -10.91
N SER A 66 -18.57 -25.88 -11.33
CA SER A 66 -17.39 -26.66 -11.73
C SER A 66 -16.86 -27.55 -10.61
N VAL A 67 -16.87 -27.06 -9.37
CA VAL A 67 -16.49 -27.85 -8.18
C VAL A 67 -17.48 -28.99 -7.93
N HIS A 68 -18.78 -28.73 -8.05
CA HIS A 68 -19.82 -29.75 -7.84
C HIS A 68 -19.79 -30.84 -8.93
N PHE A 69 -19.50 -30.49 -10.19
CA PHE A 69 -19.49 -31.43 -11.30
C PHE A 69 -18.17 -32.23 -11.45
N PHE A 70 -17.02 -31.60 -11.21
CA PHE A 70 -15.71 -32.23 -11.48
C PHE A 70 -14.92 -32.63 -10.22
N GLY A 71 -15.36 -32.22 -9.04
CA GLY A 71 -14.75 -32.58 -7.75
C GLY A 71 -13.24 -32.29 -7.70
N MET A 72 -12.46 -33.30 -7.28
CA MET A 72 -11.01 -33.16 -7.06
C MET A 72 -10.18 -32.90 -8.32
N LYS A 73 -10.70 -33.16 -9.54
CA LYS A 73 -9.94 -32.94 -10.79
C LYS A 73 -9.62 -31.46 -11.04
N ILE A 74 -10.44 -30.54 -10.52
CA ILE A 74 -10.29 -29.08 -10.68
C ILE A 74 -9.45 -28.46 -9.55
N PHE A 75 -8.99 -29.24 -8.58
CA PHE A 75 -8.25 -28.72 -7.42
C PHE A 75 -7.01 -27.92 -7.82
N HIS A 76 -6.18 -28.46 -8.71
CA HIS A 76 -4.91 -27.84 -9.10
C HIS A 76 -5.09 -26.49 -9.83
N PRO A 77 -5.95 -26.36 -10.86
CA PRO A 77 -6.20 -25.06 -11.48
C PRO A 77 -6.92 -24.08 -10.56
N LEU A 78 -7.84 -24.55 -9.70
CA LEU A 78 -8.55 -23.70 -8.75
C LEU A 78 -7.61 -23.13 -7.68
N GLY A 79 -6.67 -23.95 -7.18
CA GLY A 79 -5.63 -23.52 -6.24
C GLY A 79 -4.71 -22.46 -6.83
N ILE A 80 -4.29 -22.63 -8.09
CA ILE A 80 -3.48 -21.62 -8.80
C ILE A 80 -4.26 -20.32 -9.01
N PHE A 81 -5.54 -20.39 -9.38
CA PHE A 81 -6.39 -19.20 -9.51
C PHE A 81 -6.57 -18.48 -8.17
N CYS A 82 -6.85 -19.23 -7.11
CA CYS A 82 -6.98 -18.70 -5.75
C CYS A 82 -5.69 -18.03 -5.27
N LEU A 83 -4.54 -18.66 -5.51
CA LEU A 83 -3.22 -18.12 -5.24
C LEU A 83 -3.01 -16.80 -5.98
N THR A 84 -3.29 -16.78 -7.28
CA THR A 84 -3.08 -15.59 -8.12
C THR A 84 -3.95 -14.42 -7.68
N LEU A 85 -5.22 -14.68 -7.34
CA LEU A 85 -6.13 -13.66 -6.83
C LEU A 85 -5.67 -13.12 -5.46
N ASN A 86 -5.25 -14.00 -4.54
CA ASN A 86 -4.68 -13.59 -3.26
C ASN A 86 -3.42 -12.74 -3.43
N VAL A 87 -2.52 -13.13 -4.34
CA VAL A 87 -1.32 -12.33 -4.63
C VAL A 87 -1.69 -10.98 -5.22
N ALA A 88 -2.67 -10.93 -6.12
CA ALA A 88 -3.16 -9.69 -6.72
C ALA A 88 -3.76 -8.72 -5.71
N ASP A 89 -4.39 -9.22 -4.63
CA ASP A 89 -4.94 -8.37 -3.57
C ASP A 89 -3.84 -7.59 -2.82
N PHE A 90 -2.60 -8.07 -2.80
CA PHE A 90 -1.45 -7.31 -2.26
C PHE A 90 -1.01 -6.14 -3.15
N ALA A 91 -1.51 -6.02 -4.39
CA ALA A 91 -1.22 -4.85 -5.23
C ALA A 91 -1.80 -3.55 -4.65
N ALA A 92 -2.97 -3.62 -3.98
CA ALA A 92 -3.59 -2.47 -3.35
C ALA A 92 -2.74 -1.85 -2.21
N PRO A 93 -2.30 -2.61 -1.19
CA PRO A 93 -1.42 -2.08 -0.16
C PRO A 93 -0.04 -1.67 -0.71
N LEU A 94 0.48 -2.34 -1.76
CA LEU A 94 1.73 -1.94 -2.41
C LEU A 94 1.61 -0.59 -3.13
N ALA A 95 0.48 -0.31 -3.78
CA ALA A 95 0.17 1.00 -4.34
C ALA A 95 0.06 2.06 -3.24
N GLY A 96 -0.57 1.72 -2.11
CA GLY A 96 -0.63 2.58 -0.92
C GLY A 96 0.78 2.93 -0.40
N LEU A 97 1.66 1.93 -0.29
CA LEU A 97 3.06 2.12 0.14
C LEU A 97 3.81 3.07 -0.80
N ARG A 98 3.66 2.91 -2.12
CA ARG A 98 4.26 3.83 -3.12
C ARG A 98 3.78 5.27 -2.93
N VAL A 99 2.51 5.47 -2.59
CA VAL A 99 1.95 6.80 -2.32
C VAL A 99 2.52 7.39 -1.04
N VAL A 100 2.67 6.60 0.04
CA VAL A 100 3.27 7.04 1.31
C VAL A 100 4.71 7.51 1.11
N ILE A 101 5.52 6.72 0.39
CA ILE A 101 6.91 7.07 0.06
C ILE A 101 6.95 8.38 -0.74
N ARG A 102 6.08 8.52 -1.75
CA ARG A 102 6.02 9.73 -2.59
C ARG A 102 5.53 10.96 -1.81
N ARG A 103 4.61 10.79 -0.86
CA ARG A 103 4.00 11.89 -0.09
C ARG A 103 4.80 12.28 1.15
N TYR A 104 5.81 11.50 1.56
CA TYR A 104 6.60 11.72 2.79
C TYR A 104 5.76 11.96 4.05
N ALA A 105 4.50 11.51 4.05
CA ALA A 105 3.55 11.72 5.11
C ALA A 105 2.66 10.49 5.22
N THR A 106 2.66 9.85 6.39
CA THR A 106 1.79 8.70 6.72
C THR A 106 0.36 9.13 7.08
N SER A 107 -0.04 10.36 6.76
CA SER A 107 -1.34 10.92 7.14
C SER A 107 -2.53 10.20 6.49
N THR A 108 -2.31 9.35 5.50
CA THR A 108 -3.34 8.58 4.78
C THR A 108 -3.54 7.16 5.28
N LEU A 109 -2.68 6.61 6.15
CA LEU A 109 -2.81 5.23 6.66
C LEU A 109 -2.79 5.17 8.20
N PRO A 110 -3.86 4.68 8.85
CA PRO A 110 -3.91 4.54 10.30
C PRO A 110 -3.00 3.39 10.75
N LEU A 111 -2.05 3.66 11.67
CA LEU A 111 -1.15 2.67 12.28
C LEU A 111 -1.85 1.37 12.74
N PRO A 112 -3.04 1.43 13.40
CA PRO A 112 -3.73 0.22 13.81
C PRO A 112 -4.06 -0.73 12.66
N LEU A 113 -4.30 -0.20 11.46
CA LEU A 113 -4.64 -0.98 10.28
C LEU A 113 -3.41 -1.71 9.72
N CYS A 114 -2.22 -1.11 9.78
CA CYS A 114 -0.98 -1.78 9.41
C CYS A 114 -0.63 -2.91 10.39
N ILE A 115 -0.82 -2.70 11.69
CA ILE A 115 -0.59 -3.72 12.72
C ILE A 115 -1.59 -4.87 12.57
N ALA A 116 -2.88 -4.55 12.39
CA ALA A 116 -3.92 -5.55 12.16
C ALA A 116 -3.64 -6.39 10.90
N ASN A 117 -3.20 -5.73 9.81
CA ASN A 117 -2.81 -6.43 8.58
C ASN A 117 -1.58 -7.33 8.77
N PHE A 118 -0.59 -6.89 9.56
CA PHE A 118 0.56 -7.74 9.87
C PHE A 118 0.16 -8.96 10.71
N MET A 119 -0.69 -8.76 11.73
CA MET A 119 -1.19 -9.85 12.56
C MET A 119 -1.99 -10.87 11.75
N VAL A 120 -2.94 -10.41 10.93
CA VAL A 120 -3.78 -11.31 10.13
C VAL A 120 -2.94 -12.08 9.09
N SER A 121 -2.00 -11.42 8.40
CA SER A 121 -1.13 -12.12 7.44
C SER A 121 -0.20 -13.14 8.11
N THR A 122 0.29 -12.82 9.31
CA THR A 122 1.17 -13.73 10.08
C THR A 122 0.38 -14.92 10.63
N GLU A 123 -0.84 -14.69 11.11
CA GLU A 123 -1.76 -15.75 11.55
C GLU A 123 -2.06 -16.73 10.40
N TRP A 124 -2.40 -16.21 9.22
CA TRP A 124 -2.65 -17.05 8.05
C TRP A 124 -1.41 -17.77 7.54
N PHE A 125 -0.23 -17.16 7.64
CA PHE A 125 1.03 -17.80 7.31
C PHE A 125 1.32 -18.98 8.24
N ILE A 126 1.16 -18.79 9.56
CA ILE A 126 1.31 -19.85 10.56
C ILE A 126 0.25 -20.95 10.34
N TYR A 127 -1.01 -20.57 10.06
CA TYR A 127 -2.08 -21.51 9.76
C TYR A 127 -1.77 -22.35 8.51
N GLY A 128 -1.24 -21.72 7.45
CA GLY A 128 -0.77 -22.43 6.25
C GLY A 128 0.36 -23.41 6.54
N LEU A 129 1.31 -23.04 7.43
CA LEU A 129 2.39 -23.92 7.87
C LEU A 129 1.86 -25.13 8.65
N LEU A 130 0.93 -24.93 9.58
CA LEU A 130 0.30 -26.03 10.34
C LEU A 130 -0.42 -27.03 9.41
N LEU A 131 -1.03 -26.53 8.33
CA LEU A 131 -1.73 -27.35 7.34
C LEU A 131 -0.83 -27.87 6.21
N ASN A 132 0.46 -27.54 6.23
CA ASN A 132 1.42 -27.81 5.15
C ASN A 132 0.86 -27.45 3.75
N ASP A 133 0.23 -26.28 3.65
CA ASP A 133 -0.44 -25.82 2.44
C ASP A 133 0.36 -24.75 1.70
N PHE A 134 1.03 -25.14 0.61
CA PHE A 134 1.78 -24.17 -0.19
C PHE A 134 0.90 -23.03 -0.73
N TYR A 135 -0.35 -23.30 -1.10
CA TYR A 135 -1.27 -22.30 -1.67
C TYR A 135 -1.70 -21.25 -0.64
N LEU A 136 -1.66 -21.59 0.65
CA LEU A 136 -1.91 -20.67 1.75
C LEU A 136 -0.63 -20.00 2.25
N ILE A 137 0.50 -20.73 2.30
CA ILE A 137 1.79 -20.23 2.78
C ILE A 137 2.34 -19.14 1.85
N ALA A 138 2.38 -19.40 0.54
CA ALA A 138 3.02 -18.50 -0.42
C ALA A 138 2.45 -17.06 -0.43
N PRO A 139 1.13 -16.84 -0.58
CA PRO A 139 0.59 -15.49 -0.63
C PRO A 139 0.66 -14.80 0.74
N ASN A 140 0.38 -15.51 1.83
CA ASN A 140 0.39 -14.92 3.18
C ASN A 140 1.81 -14.62 3.67
N GLY A 141 2.81 -15.39 3.25
CA GLY A 141 4.22 -15.08 3.51
C GLY A 141 4.66 -13.80 2.82
N ILE A 142 4.32 -13.62 1.54
CA ILE A 142 4.57 -12.37 0.80
C ILE A 142 3.82 -11.20 1.47
N GLY A 143 2.57 -11.41 1.86
CA GLY A 143 1.75 -10.43 2.57
C GLY A 143 2.33 -10.00 3.92
N SER A 144 2.79 -10.96 4.73
CA SER A 144 3.41 -10.69 6.03
C SER A 144 4.71 -9.90 5.87
N LEU A 145 5.57 -10.27 4.89
CA LEU A 145 6.80 -9.53 4.60
C LEU A 145 6.50 -8.09 4.15
N LEU A 146 5.52 -7.91 3.26
CA LEU A 146 5.10 -6.57 2.82
C LEU A 146 4.52 -5.74 3.96
N ALA A 147 3.70 -6.33 4.83
CA ALA A 147 3.13 -5.67 6.00
C ALA A 147 4.21 -5.30 7.03
N PHE A 148 5.22 -6.16 7.21
CA PHE A 148 6.38 -5.89 8.05
C PHE A 148 7.20 -4.70 7.53
N ILE A 149 7.47 -4.66 6.23
CA ILE A 149 8.15 -3.52 5.57
C ILE A 149 7.33 -2.24 5.75
N GLN A 150 6.00 -2.30 5.60
CA GLN A 150 5.12 -1.15 5.84
C GLN A 150 5.19 -0.66 7.29
N LEU A 151 5.25 -1.59 8.25
CA LEU A 151 5.38 -1.25 9.67
C LEU A 151 6.72 -0.56 9.95
N ILE A 152 7.84 -1.11 9.45
CA ILE A 152 9.17 -0.49 9.58
C ILE A 152 9.16 0.91 8.98
N LEU A 153 8.66 1.05 7.75
CA LEU A 153 8.63 2.34 7.08
C LEU A 153 7.77 3.35 7.84
N PHE A 154 6.65 2.93 8.44
CA PHE A 154 5.82 3.80 9.27
C PHE A 154 6.55 4.26 10.54
N VAL A 155 7.34 3.40 11.18
CA VAL A 155 8.09 3.76 12.38
C VAL A 155 9.26 4.71 12.04
N VAL A 156 9.86 4.55 10.85
CA VAL A 156 10.98 5.37 10.35
C VAL A 156 10.50 6.72 9.78
N LEU A 157 9.37 6.80 9.09
CA LEU A 157 8.87 8.04 8.48
C LEU A 157 8.13 8.95 9.49
N PRO A 158 8.35 10.27 9.45
CA PRO A 158 7.60 11.23 10.26
C PRO A 158 6.13 11.34 9.83
N ARG A 159 5.23 11.43 10.82
CA ARG A 159 3.75 11.44 10.63
C ARG A 159 3.21 12.73 9.98
N LYS A 160 4.01 13.80 9.96
CA LYS A 160 3.71 15.10 9.34
C LYS A 160 5.00 15.72 8.79
N PRO A 161 4.94 16.53 7.71
CA PRO A 161 6.07 17.41 7.36
C PRO A 161 6.33 18.34 8.56
N GLY A 162 7.49 18.19 9.22
CA GLY A 162 7.89 18.97 10.39
C GLY A 162 7.71 18.31 11.78
N GLN A 163 7.25 17.06 11.91
CA GLN A 163 7.28 16.34 13.20
C GLN A 163 8.33 15.23 13.21
N ARG A 164 9.07 15.07 14.30
CA ARG A 164 10.10 14.01 14.47
C ARG A 164 9.48 12.60 14.38
N ALA A 165 10.22 11.67 13.78
CA ALA A 165 9.79 10.27 13.61
C ALA A 165 9.42 9.61 14.96
N PRO A 166 8.41 8.71 15.00
CA PRO A 166 8.00 8.01 16.21
C PRO A 166 9.15 7.26 16.89
N ILE A 167 10.09 6.69 16.11
CA ILE A 167 11.29 6.03 16.62
C ILE A 167 12.16 6.99 17.43
N VAL A 168 12.27 8.26 17.04
CA VAL A 168 13.07 9.25 17.79
C VAL A 168 12.41 9.56 19.12
N ARG A 169 11.07 9.60 19.18
CA ARG A 169 10.34 9.76 20.45
C ARG A 169 10.47 8.54 21.36
N LEU A 170 10.40 7.33 20.78
CA LEU A 170 10.54 6.09 21.55
C LEU A 170 11.99 5.90 22.03
N PHE A 171 12.98 6.20 21.20
CA PHE A 171 14.40 6.17 21.57
C PHE A 171 14.73 7.22 22.64
N LEU A 172 14.15 8.43 22.56
CA LEU A 172 14.27 9.44 23.63
C LEU A 172 13.56 9.01 24.92
N CYS A 173 12.44 8.29 24.82
CA CYS A 173 11.72 7.73 25.97
C CYS A 173 12.51 6.59 26.64
N ILE A 174 13.11 5.71 25.84
CA ILE A 174 13.93 4.57 26.32
C ILE A 174 15.26 5.04 26.90
N LYS A 175 15.86 6.11 26.33
CA LYS A 175 17.18 6.60 26.75
C LYS A 175 17.16 7.47 28.01
N GLY A 176 15.99 7.88 28.51
CA GLY A 176 15.87 8.53 29.83
C GLY A 176 16.82 9.73 30.04
N GLU A 177 17.05 10.55 29.01
CA GLU A 177 17.97 11.68 29.10
C GLU A 177 17.20 12.93 29.59
N LYS A 178 17.61 13.48 30.74
CA LYS A 178 16.98 14.63 31.41
C LYS A 178 16.79 15.82 30.45
N ALA A 179 15.58 16.38 30.49
CA ALA A 179 15.08 17.42 29.59
C ALA A 179 15.71 18.83 29.73
N GLU A 180 16.82 18.99 30.46
CA GLU A 180 17.52 20.29 30.58
C GLU A 180 18.68 20.45 29.60
N ASP A 181 19.50 19.42 29.39
CA ASP A 181 20.67 19.44 28.50
C ASP A 181 20.29 19.60 27.01
N ASN A 182 19.13 19.04 26.62
CA ASN A 182 18.62 19.12 25.26
C ASN A 182 18.17 20.54 24.85
N ARG A 183 17.98 21.48 25.77
CA ARG A 183 17.53 22.84 25.40
C ARG A 183 18.66 23.71 24.85
N GLU A 184 19.86 23.60 25.43
CA GLU A 184 21.05 24.31 24.95
C GLU A 184 21.55 23.70 23.64
N ILE A 185 21.62 22.37 23.55
CA ILE A 185 22.03 21.67 22.33
C ILE A 185 21.06 21.91 21.16
N VAL A 186 19.74 21.98 21.42
CA VAL A 186 18.75 22.31 20.38
C VAL A 186 18.81 23.79 19.98
N ALA A 187 19.17 24.70 20.89
CA ALA A 187 19.38 26.10 20.55
C ALA A 187 20.60 26.28 19.63
N GLU A 188 21.73 25.63 19.93
CA GLU A 188 22.93 25.68 19.09
C GLU A 188 22.75 24.99 17.73
N LEU A 189 22.06 23.84 17.70
CA LEU A 189 21.75 23.14 16.45
C LEU A 189 20.77 23.93 15.58
N GLY A 190 19.80 24.61 16.20
CA GLY A 190 18.84 25.47 15.50
C GLY A 190 19.53 26.65 14.80
N GLU A 191 20.46 27.32 15.48
CA GLU A 191 21.18 28.45 14.91
C GLU A 191 22.11 28.03 13.76
N ASN A 192 22.76 26.87 13.88
CA ASN A 192 23.63 26.34 12.83
C ASN A 192 22.86 25.87 11.60
N ASP A 193 21.71 25.22 11.77
CA ASP A 193 20.87 24.80 10.65
C ASP A 193 20.24 26.00 9.93
N GLU A 194 19.82 27.04 10.65
CA GLU A 194 19.27 28.25 10.05
C GLU A 194 20.33 29.00 9.23
N LYS A 195 21.56 29.09 9.75
CA LYS A 195 22.72 29.63 8.99
C LYS A 195 23.03 28.79 7.75
N LYS A 196 22.89 27.47 7.81
CA LYS A 196 23.13 26.55 6.67
C LYS A 196 22.04 26.64 5.61
N ILE A 197 20.77 26.74 6.02
CA ILE A 197 19.62 26.93 5.12
C ILE A 197 19.72 28.27 4.41
N ASN A 198 20.01 29.36 5.13
CA ASN A 198 20.19 30.69 4.53
C ASN A 198 21.35 30.71 3.53
N ARG A 199 22.46 30.03 3.82
CA ARG A 199 23.58 29.91 2.86
C ARG A 199 23.17 29.17 1.59
N THR A 200 22.40 28.09 1.73
CA THR A 200 21.97 27.24 0.61
C THR A 200 20.94 27.96 -0.26
N GLN A 201 20.00 28.70 0.33
CA GLN A 201 19.05 29.54 -0.40
C GLN A 201 19.76 30.65 -1.17
N ARG A 202 20.74 31.31 -0.57
CA ARG A 202 21.53 32.37 -1.22
C ARG A 202 22.34 31.83 -2.41
N TRP A 203 22.90 30.62 -2.27
CA TRP A 203 23.57 29.93 -3.36
C TRP A 203 22.60 29.56 -4.50
N SER A 204 21.42 29.06 -4.17
CA SER A 204 20.38 28.72 -5.16
C SER A 204 19.90 29.94 -5.94
N GLN A 205 19.70 31.09 -5.27
CA GLN A 205 19.32 32.34 -5.94
C GLN A 205 20.41 32.84 -6.90
N LYS A 206 21.69 32.75 -6.51
CA LYS A 206 22.81 33.10 -7.41
C LYS A 206 22.87 32.22 -8.65
N ILE A 207 22.68 30.90 -8.50
CA ILE A 207 22.67 29.98 -9.64
C ILE A 207 21.52 30.34 -10.60
N LYS A 208 20.30 30.56 -10.08
CA LYS A 208 19.17 30.94 -10.93
C LYS A 208 19.42 32.25 -11.68
N SER A 209 20.01 33.25 -11.02
CA SER A 209 20.37 34.51 -11.69
C SER A 209 21.38 34.28 -12.82
N ASN A 210 22.46 33.54 -12.57
CA ASN A 210 23.48 33.30 -13.58
C ASN A 210 22.95 32.48 -14.76
N VAL A 211 22.08 31.50 -14.51
CA VAL A 211 21.44 30.71 -15.57
C VAL A 211 20.54 31.58 -16.43
N ASN A 212 19.78 32.49 -15.82
CA ASN A 212 18.92 33.42 -16.57
C ASN A 212 19.75 34.37 -17.43
N THR A 213 20.86 34.91 -16.91
CA THR A 213 21.76 35.77 -17.69
C THR A 213 22.39 35.03 -18.87
N VAL A 214 22.84 33.78 -18.68
CA VAL A 214 23.41 32.98 -19.77
C VAL A 214 22.33 32.61 -20.80
N ALA A 215 21.09 32.34 -20.37
CA ALA A 215 19.98 32.10 -21.29
C ALA A 215 19.66 33.33 -22.14
N GLU A 216 19.64 34.53 -21.56
CA GLU A 216 19.47 35.80 -22.28
C GLU A 216 20.62 36.06 -23.27
N GLU A 217 21.87 35.77 -22.89
CA GLU A 217 23.00 35.85 -23.82
C GLU A 217 22.86 34.85 -24.98
N LEU A 218 22.41 33.63 -24.71
CA LEU A 218 22.20 32.60 -25.74
C LEU A 218 21.07 32.98 -26.71
N GLU A 219 19.95 33.52 -26.20
CA GLU A 219 18.87 34.04 -27.03
C GLU A 219 19.36 35.22 -27.90
N ASN A 220 20.15 36.13 -27.35
CA ASN A 220 20.75 37.23 -28.10
C ASN A 220 21.70 36.75 -29.22
N VAL A 221 22.52 35.72 -28.97
CA VAL A 221 23.42 35.14 -29.98
C VAL A 221 22.63 34.40 -31.07
N ILE A 222 21.59 33.64 -30.72
CA ILE A 222 20.73 32.97 -31.70
C ILE A 222 20.04 33.99 -32.61
N MET A 223 19.56 35.10 -32.04
CA MET A 223 18.96 36.20 -32.81
C MET A 223 19.95 36.88 -33.75
N GLN A 224 21.22 37.05 -33.34
CA GLN A 224 22.28 37.60 -34.21
C GLN A 224 22.62 36.67 -35.39
N ILE A 225 22.64 35.35 -35.17
CA ILE A 225 22.92 34.36 -36.21
C ILE A 225 21.75 34.26 -37.20
N GLY A 226 20.50 34.30 -36.72
CA GLY A 226 19.30 34.26 -37.58
C GLY A 226 19.12 35.48 -38.49
N ILE A 227 19.76 36.61 -38.18
CA ILE A 227 19.72 37.83 -39.01
C ILE A 227 20.80 37.81 -40.11
N ASN A 228 21.85 37.00 -39.97
CA ASN A 228 23.00 37.01 -40.88
C ASN A 228 22.88 35.99 -42.05
N ASP A 229 21.70 35.37 -42.21
CA ASP A 229 21.37 34.38 -43.24
C ASP A 229 20.30 34.90 -44.25
N GLN A 230 20.08 36.23 -44.27
CA GLN A 230 19.36 36.97 -45.32
C GLN A 230 20.28 38.00 -45.97
#